data_AF-A0A381V8P3-F1
#
_entry.id   AF-A0A381V8P3-F1
#
_cell.length_a   1.000
_cell.length_b   1.000
_cell.length_c   1.000
_cell.angle_alpha   90.00
_cell.angle_beta   90.00
_cell.angle_gamma   90.00
#
_symmetry.space_group_name_H-M   'P 1'
#
loop_
_entity.id
_entity.type
_entity.pdbx_description
1 polymer ?
#
loop_
_entity_poly.entity_id
_entity_poly.type
_entity_poly.pdbx_seq_one_letter_code
_entity_poly.pdbx_strand_id
1 'polypeptide(L)'
;VQELKKENKATIRIYIDGKEMLYSHQNIVAAINNFLPYLTNDDLTTLGQDILDLFNHREAKEAESKIEVEKHSWPYPDTIQQLEND
;
A
#
# COMPACT_ATOMS: atom_id res chain seq x y z
N VAL A 1 25.66 21.57 12.99
CA VAL A 1 24.28 21.35 13.50
C VAL A 1 23.99 19.87 13.32
N GLN A 2 23.87 19.09 14.39
CA GLN A 2 23.46 17.68 14.27
C GLN A 2 21.94 17.62 14.19
N GLU A 3 21.41 17.13 13.06
CA GLU A 3 20.01 16.77 12.93
C GLU A 3 19.69 15.62 13.89
N LEU A 4 18.90 15.91 14.92
CA LEU A 4 18.25 14.89 15.73
C LEU A 4 17.23 14.17 14.84
N LYS A 5 17.62 13.03 14.28
CA LYS A 5 16.67 12.07 13.70
C LYS A 5 15.60 11.81 14.75
N LYS A 6 14.38 12.30 14.50
CA LYS A 6 13.22 12.09 15.35
C LYS A 6 12.80 10.63 15.18
N GLU A 7 13.50 9.71 15.86
CA GLU A 7 13.10 8.31 15.93
C GLU A 7 11.71 8.27 16.55
N ASN A 8 10.73 7.84 15.76
CA ASN A 8 9.36 7.68 16.22
C ASN A 8 9.32 6.45 17.14
N LYS A 9 9.72 6.64 18.41
CA LYS A 9 9.80 5.61 19.46
C LYS A 9 8.44 5.20 20.01
N ALA A 10 7.39 5.28 19.19
CA ALA A 10 6.08 4.80 19.58
C ALA A 10 6.11 3.27 19.64
N THR A 11 6.49 2.73 20.80
CA THR A 11 6.39 1.31 21.09
C THR A 11 4.91 1.00 21.30
N ILE A 12 4.23 0.63 20.23
CA ILE A 12 2.85 0.15 20.29
C ILE A 12 2.87 -1.23 20.95
N ARG A 13 2.06 -1.42 21.99
CA ARG A 13 1.80 -2.72 22.62
C ARG A 13 0.36 -3.11 22.30
N ILE A 14 0.17 -4.33 21.83
CA ILE A 14 -1.16 -4.83 21.46
C ILE A 14 -1.57 -5.84 22.53
N TYR A 15 -2.77 -5.67 23.06
CA TYR A 15 -3.37 -6.63 23.99
C TYR A 15 -4.56 -7.28 23.29
N ILE A 16 -4.51 -8.60 23.08
CA ILE A 16 -5.60 -9.39 22.50
C ILE A 16 -5.97 -10.46 23.51
N ASP A 17 -7.25 -10.49 23.93
CA ASP A 17 -7.75 -11.46 24.91
C ASP A 17 -6.87 -11.55 26.17
N GLY A 18 -6.41 -10.40 26.66
CA GLY A 18 -5.53 -10.29 27.83
C GLY A 18 -4.07 -10.70 27.61
N LYS A 19 -3.68 -11.15 26.40
CA LYS A 19 -2.30 -11.51 26.06
C LYS A 19 -1.57 -10.32 25.44
N GLU A 20 -0.41 -9.97 25.98
CA GLU A 20 0.48 -8.95 25.42
C GLU A 20 1.21 -9.49 24.19
N MET A 21 1.16 -8.73 23.10
CA MET A 21 1.93 -8.98 21.89
C MET A 21 2.87 -7.80 21.60
N LEU A 22 4.16 -8.11 21.47
CA LEU A 22 5.18 -7.18 21.04
C LEU A 22 5.01 -6.87 19.56
N TYR A 23 4.72 -5.61 19.25
CA TYR A 23 4.63 -5.12 17.88
C TYR A 23 5.94 -4.47 17.45
N SER A 24 6.39 -4.80 16.25
CA SER A 24 7.38 -4.03 15.48
C SER A 24 6.83 -3.81 14.08
N HIS A 25 7.27 -2.75 13.41
CA HIS A 25 6.85 -2.47 12.03
C HIS A 25 7.14 -3.65 11.07
N GLN A 26 8.19 -4.42 11.36
CA GLN A 26 8.59 -5.61 10.60
C GLN A 26 7.63 -6.79 10.77
N ASN A 27 6.86 -6.83 11.86
CA ASN A 27 5.98 -7.95 12.22
C ASN A 27 4.49 -7.63 12.05
N ILE A 28 4.14 -6.58 11.29
CA ILE A 28 2.75 -6.11 11.16
C ILE A 28 1.80 -7.18 10.61
N VAL A 29 2.27 -8.03 9.70
CA VAL A 29 1.47 -9.15 9.15
C VAL A 29 1.16 -10.17 10.22
N ALA A 30 2.14 -10.53 11.06
CA ALA A 30 1.93 -11.45 12.16
C ALA A 30 0.96 -10.85 13.21
N ALA A 31 1.03 -9.54 13.45
CA ALA A 31 0.06 -8.86 14.31
C ALA A 31 -1.36 -8.95 13.75
N ILE A 32 -1.57 -8.62 12.47
CA ILE A 32 -2.88 -8.72 11.78
C ILE A 32 -3.42 -10.16 11.84
N ASN A 33 -2.59 -11.15 11.54
CA ASN A 33 -3.01 -12.56 11.52
C ASN A 33 -3.50 -13.04 12.89
N ASN A 34 -2.97 -12.51 14.00
CA ASN A 34 -3.42 -12.87 15.33
C ASN A 34 -4.82 -12.32 15.68
N PHE A 35 -5.34 -11.33 14.93
CA PHE A 35 -6.72 -10.86 15.09
C PHE A 35 -7.74 -11.72 14.36
N LEU A 36 -7.34 -12.47 13.32
CA LEU A 36 -8.25 -13.21 12.46
C LEU A 36 -9.17 -14.19 13.21
N PRO A 37 -8.73 -14.93 14.26
CA PRO A 37 -9.61 -15.82 15.00
C PRO A 37 -10.75 -15.13 15.77
N TYR A 38 -10.65 -13.81 15.97
CA TYR A 38 -11.61 -13.00 16.72
C TYR A 38 -12.62 -12.28 15.81
N LEU A 39 -12.49 -12.43 14.49
CA LEU A 39 -13.37 -11.81 13.51
C LEU A 39 -14.55 -12.72 13.18
N THR A 40 -15.70 -12.11 12.91
CA THR A 40 -16.86 -12.83 12.39
C THR A 40 -16.68 -13.13 10.91
N ASN A 41 -17.52 -14.01 10.35
CA ASN A 41 -17.49 -14.29 8.91
C ASN A 41 -17.77 -13.04 8.06
N ASP A 42 -18.63 -12.15 8.55
CA ASP A 42 -18.95 -10.89 7.86
C ASP A 42 -17.72 -9.97 7.86
N ASP A 43 -17.04 -9.84 9.00
CA ASP A 43 -15.78 -9.07 9.10
C ASP A 43 -14.70 -9.63 8.16
N LEU A 44 -14.55 -10.96 8.09
CA LEU A 44 -13.60 -11.60 7.18
C LEU A 44 -13.95 -11.36 5.71
N THR A 45 -15.24 -11.31 5.38
CA THR A 45 -15.72 -11.02 4.03
C THR A 45 -15.41 -9.58 3.65
N THR A 46 -15.70 -8.62 4.53
CA THR A 46 -15.37 -7.21 4.30
C THR A 46 -13.88 -7.00 4.18
N LEU A 47 -13.08 -7.58 5.09
CA LEU A 47 -11.62 -7.49 5.03
C LEU A 47 -11.05 -8.04 3.71
N GLY A 48 -11.59 -9.17 3.24
CA GLY A 48 -11.21 -9.76 1.96
C GLY A 48 -11.50 -8.82 0.78
N GLN A 49 -12.66 -8.17 0.78
CA GLN A 49 -13.05 -7.21 -0.26
C GLN A 49 -12.15 -5.97 -0.26
N ASP A 50 -11.88 -5.40 0.91
CA ASP A 50 -11.00 -4.23 1.05
C ASP A 50 -9.58 -4.52 0.53
N ILE A 51 -9.06 -5.72 0.82
CA ILE A 51 -7.76 -6.17 0.31
C ILE A 51 -7.79 -6.30 -1.22
N LEU A 52 -8.84 -6.88 -1.78
CA LEU A 52 -9.00 -7.03 -3.23
C LEU A 52 -9.06 -5.68 -3.94
N ASP A 53 -9.82 -4.73 -3.40
CA ASP A 53 -9.95 -3.38 -3.96
C ASP A 53 -8.61 -2.63 -3.93
N LEU A 54 -7.84 -2.81 -2.87
CA LEU A 54 -6.46 -2.30 -2.76
C LEU A 54 -5.54 -2.88 -3.84
N PHE A 55 -5.63 -4.18 -4.13
CA PHE A 55 -4.86 -4.79 -5.21
C PHE A 55 -5.27 -4.22 -6.57
N ASN A 56 -6.57 -4.18 -6.86
CA ASN A 56 -7.11 -3.64 -8.12
C ASN A 56 -6.67 -2.19 -8.35
N HIS A 57 -6.72 -1.34 -7.32
CA HIS A 57 -6.26 0.04 -7.40
C HIS A 57 -4.75 0.13 -7.72
N ARG A 58 -3.93 -0.75 -7.14
CA ARG A 58 -2.48 -0.77 -7.42
C ARG A 58 -2.20 -1.23 -8.85
N GLU A 59 -2.88 -2.25 -9.33
CA GLU A 59 -2.75 -2.73 -10.71
C GLU A 59 -3.16 -1.65 -11.71
N ALA A 60 -4.28 -0.95 -11.47
CA ALA A 60 -4.72 0.16 -12.31
C ALA A 60 -3.65 1.27 -12.36
N LYS A 61 -3.08 1.65 -11.21
CA LYS A 61 -2.03 2.67 -11.14
C LYS A 61 -0.74 2.24 -11.84
N GLU A 62 -0.37 0.96 -11.75
CA GLU A 62 0.78 0.41 -12.49
C GLU A 62 0.54 0.44 -14.01
N ALA A 63 -0.68 0.13 -14.45
CA ALA A 63 -1.07 0.22 -15.85
C ALA A 63 -1.03 1.67 -16.36
N GLU A 64 -1.57 2.62 -15.60
CA GLU A 64 -1.49 4.06 -15.90
C GLU A 64 -0.04 4.54 -16.01
N SER A 65 0.82 4.12 -15.08
CA SER A 65 2.24 4.49 -15.08
C SER A 65 2.96 3.94 -16.32
N LYS A 66 2.64 2.72 -16.76
CA LYS A 66 3.20 2.13 -17.99
C LYS A 66 2.77 2.92 -19.23
N ILE A 67 1.49 3.28 -19.32
CA ILE A 67 0.96 4.08 -20.43
C ILE A 67 1.61 5.47 -20.46
N GLU A 68 1.77 6.12 -19.30
CA GLU A 68 2.44 7.41 -19.20
C GLU A 68 3.90 7.34 -19.65
N VAL A 69 4.62 6.31 -19.24
CA VAL A 69 6.00 6.06 -19.68
C VAL A 69 6.06 5.81 -21.19
N GLU A 70 5.15 5.04 -21.76
CA GLU A 70 5.10 4.80 -23.21
C GLU A 70 4.83 6.08 -24.02
N LYS A 71 3.93 6.96 -23.53
CA LYS A 71 3.72 8.28 -24.13
C LYS A 71 4.99 9.14 -24.09
N HIS A 72 5.78 9.01 -23.02
CA HIS A 72 6.99 9.79 -22.82
C HIS A 72 8.28 9.00 -23.13
N SER A 73 8.22 7.95 -23.95
CA SER A 73 9.39 7.17 -24.36
C SER A 73 9.82 7.56 -25.77
N TRP A 74 11.13 7.67 -26.00
CA TRP A 74 11.65 8.00 -27.33
C TRP A 74 11.25 6.94 -28.37
N PRO A 75 10.80 7.34 -29.58
CA PRO A 75 10.47 8.71 -29.97
C PRO A 75 9.12 9.12 -29.35
N TYR A 76 9.09 10.26 -28.65
CA TYR A 76 7.92 10.78 -27.91
C TYR A 76 6.69 10.91 -28.83
N PRO A 77 5.75 9.95 -28.85
CA PRO A 77 4.71 9.90 -29.88
C PRO A 77 3.72 11.06 -29.76
N ASP A 78 3.56 11.60 -28.55
CA ASP A 78 2.74 12.75 -28.22
C ASP A 78 3.28 14.07 -28.77
N THR A 79 4.60 14.21 -28.92
CA THR A 79 5.23 15.38 -29.55
C THR A 79 5.20 15.34 -31.08
N ILE A 80 5.11 14.15 -31.68
CA ILE A 80 5.09 13.98 -33.14
C ILE A 80 3.77 14.52 -33.73
N GLN A 81 2.64 14.25 -33.08
CA GLN A 81 1.31 14.71 -33.56
C GLN A 81 1.13 16.23 -33.48
N GLN A 82 1.89 16.94 -32.63
CA GLN A 82 1.80 18.40 -32.53
C GLN A 82 2.53 19.10 -33.70
N LEU A 83 3.57 18.48 -34.25
CA LEU A 83 4.37 19.04 -35.35
C LEU A 83 3.72 18.91 -36.73
N GLU A 84 2.73 18.02 -36.90
CA GLU A 84 2.02 17.83 -38.18
C GLU A 84 0.81 18.75 -38.37
N ASN A 85 0.41 19.49 -37.31
CA ASN A 85 -0.77 20.35 -37.30
C ASN A 85 -0.45 21.86 -37.33
N ASP A 86 0.81 22.24 -37.52
CA ASP A 86 1.32 23.63 -37.72
C ASP A 86 1.69 23.87 -39.20
#